data_AF-A0A151A3V4-F1
#
_entry.id   AF-A0A151A3V4-F1
#
_cell.length_a   1.000
_cell.length_b   1.000
_cell.length_c   1.000
_cell.angle_alpha   90.00
_cell.angle_beta   90.00
_cell.angle_gamma   90.00
#
_symmetry.space_group_name_H-M   'P 1'
#
loop_
_entity.id
_entity.type
_entity.pdbx_description
1 polymer ?
#
loop_
_entity_poly.entity_id
_entity_poly.type
_entity_poly.pdbx_seq_one_letter_code
_entity_poly.pdbx_strand_id
1 'polypeptide(L)'
;MNKKKLLLIYISIIIFPIIISVLFCYTIDLPISNTHVSYKSFWEIFYHNLFISIVLIILTDIVALPILIINSLYLGLILGSMIKTTDITIVSFSIMHLPLELLGWVITMFLSYNFRLNLTKLIKKEEHSFINIIKSITFYLIPIYLFASVIENLEIVYKLKGLI
;
A
#
# COMPACT_ATOMS: atom_id res chain seq x y z
N MET A 1 -32.64 1.16 15.06
CA MET A 1 -32.17 1.71 13.77
C MET A 1 -33.05 1.16 12.64
N ASN A 2 -33.52 1.99 11.70
CA ASN A 2 -34.43 1.53 10.62
C ASN A 2 -33.68 0.60 9.64
N LYS A 3 -34.30 -0.49 9.17
CA LYS A 3 -33.69 -1.49 8.26
C LYS A 3 -33.05 -0.86 7.02
N LYS A 4 -33.67 0.20 6.45
CA LYS A 4 -33.11 0.94 5.31
C LYS A 4 -31.80 1.69 5.64
N LYS A 5 -31.70 2.28 6.83
CA LYS A 5 -30.45 2.93 7.30
C LYS A 5 -29.35 1.90 7.51
N LEU A 6 -29.70 0.74 8.08
CA LEU A 6 -28.78 -0.37 8.29
C LEU A 6 -28.20 -0.89 6.96
N LEU A 7 -29.07 -1.08 5.96
CA LEU A 7 -28.67 -1.47 4.60
C LEU A 7 -27.74 -0.43 3.95
N LEU A 8 -28.07 0.85 4.03
CA LEU A 8 -27.23 1.93 3.49
C LEU A 8 -25.84 1.97 4.14
N ILE A 9 -25.75 1.75 5.44
CA ILE A 9 -24.46 1.67 6.16
C ILE A 9 -23.64 0.48 5.66
N TYR A 10 -24.23 -0.70 5.50
CA TYR A 10 -23.51 -1.86 4.96
C TYR A 10 -23.05 -1.64 3.53
N ILE A 11 -23.90 -1.08 2.68
CA ILE A 11 -23.56 -0.75 1.30
C ILE A 11 -22.39 0.23 1.27
N SER A 12 -22.42 1.27 2.10
CA SER A 12 -21.34 2.26 2.14
C SER A 12 -20.03 1.67 2.69
N ILE A 13 -20.06 0.77 3.67
CA ILE A 13 -18.88 0.05 4.16
C ILE A 13 -18.23 -0.82 3.06
N ILE A 14 -19.01 -1.31 2.08
CA ILE A 14 -18.48 -2.15 0.99
C ILE A 14 -18.06 -1.29 -0.21
N ILE A 15 -18.91 -0.35 -0.63
CA ILE A 15 -18.66 0.47 -1.83
C ILE A 15 -17.52 1.46 -1.60
N PHE A 16 -17.41 2.06 -0.42
CA PHE A 16 -16.40 3.07 -0.15
C PHE A 16 -14.97 2.52 -0.26
N PRO A 17 -14.61 1.36 0.35
CA PRO A 17 -13.31 0.74 0.11
C PRO A 17 -13.07 0.42 -1.36
N ILE A 18 -14.08 -0.08 -2.10
CA ILE A 18 -13.93 -0.38 -3.53
C ILE A 18 -13.60 0.88 -4.33
N ILE A 19 -14.32 1.99 -4.10
CA ILE A 19 -14.05 3.28 -4.76
C ILE A 19 -12.63 3.75 -4.45
N ILE A 20 -12.23 3.72 -3.17
CA ILE A 20 -10.87 4.10 -2.79
C ILE A 20 -9.85 3.17 -3.43
N SER A 21 -10.10 1.87 -3.48
CA SER A 21 -9.20 0.90 -4.11
C SER A 21 -9.00 1.19 -5.59
N VAL A 22 -10.08 1.53 -6.31
CA VAL A 22 -10.00 1.91 -7.72
C VAL A 22 -9.19 3.21 -7.88
N LEU A 23 -9.47 4.23 -7.07
CA LEU A 23 -8.67 5.47 -7.06
C LEU A 23 -7.20 5.21 -6.74
N PHE A 24 -6.95 4.27 -5.84
CA PHE A 24 -5.62 3.85 -5.45
C PHE A 24 -4.89 3.16 -6.60
N CYS A 25 -5.55 2.25 -7.33
CA CYS A 25 -4.98 1.63 -8.53
C CYS A 25 -4.64 2.65 -9.61
N TYR A 26 -5.38 3.77 -9.72
CA TYR A 26 -5.00 4.85 -10.65
C TYR A 26 -3.73 5.61 -10.25
N THR A 27 -3.30 5.53 -8.98
CA THR A 27 -2.01 6.09 -8.55
C THR A 27 -0.83 5.16 -8.83
N ILE A 28 -1.11 3.90 -9.18
CA ILE A 28 -0.09 2.94 -9.58
C ILE A 28 0.15 3.15 -11.07
N ASP A 29 1.36 3.60 -11.42
CA ASP A 29 1.74 3.79 -12.82
C ASP A 29 1.68 2.46 -13.55
N LEU A 30 0.67 2.31 -14.40
CA LEU A 30 0.55 1.19 -15.31
C LEU A 30 1.63 1.29 -16.40
N PRO A 31 2.26 0.17 -16.80
CA PRO A 31 3.02 0.12 -18.03
C PRO A 31 2.05 0.18 -19.24
N ILE A 32 1.50 1.36 -19.53
CA ILE A 32 0.69 1.62 -20.72
C ILE A 32 1.66 1.87 -21.87
N SER A 33 2.10 0.79 -22.53
CA SER A 33 2.66 0.70 -23.90
C SER A 33 3.78 1.66 -24.35
N ASN A 34 4.12 2.67 -23.56
CA ASN A 34 5.14 3.68 -23.76
C ASN A 34 5.98 3.65 -22.48
N THR A 35 7.15 3.04 -22.61
CA THR A 35 8.21 2.91 -21.60
C THR A 35 8.87 4.24 -21.27
N HIS A 36 8.09 5.31 -21.05
CA HIS A 36 8.60 6.48 -20.36
C HIS A 36 8.58 6.18 -18.87
N VAL A 37 9.56 5.39 -18.42
CA VAL A 37 9.89 5.34 -17.00
C VAL A 37 10.28 6.77 -16.61
N SER A 38 9.44 7.44 -15.85
CA SER A 38 9.77 8.74 -15.30
C SER A 38 10.78 8.55 -14.18
N TYR A 39 11.75 9.45 -14.10
CA TYR A 39 12.63 9.47 -12.94
C TYR A 39 11.82 9.80 -11.70
N LYS A 40 11.76 8.86 -10.74
CA LYS A 40 11.26 9.10 -9.39
C LYS A 40 12.41 9.13 -8.41
N SER A 41 12.45 10.17 -7.58
CA SER A 41 13.49 10.27 -6.57
C SER A 41 13.25 9.26 -5.44
N PHE A 42 14.32 8.80 -4.78
CA PHE A 42 14.24 7.96 -3.59
C PHE A 42 13.23 8.50 -2.55
N TRP A 43 13.28 9.81 -2.28
CA TRP A 43 12.41 10.47 -1.31
C TRP A 43 10.94 10.46 -1.74
N GLU A 44 10.68 10.65 -3.03
CA GLU A 44 9.33 10.61 -3.59
C GLU A 44 8.69 9.23 -3.38
N ILE A 45 9.42 8.16 -3.68
CA ILE A 45 8.97 6.78 -3.48
C ILE A 45 8.70 6.53 -1.99
N PHE A 46 9.63 6.94 -1.12
CA PHE A 46 9.51 6.75 0.32
C PHE A 46 8.30 7.46 0.91
N TYR A 47 8.14 8.75 0.61
CA TYR A 47 7.02 9.54 1.13
C TYR A 47 5.69 9.07 0.55
N HIS A 48 5.65 8.63 -0.71
CA HIS A 48 4.44 8.07 -1.32
C HIS A 48 3.96 6.82 -0.55
N ASN A 49 4.83 5.82 -0.39
CA ASN A 49 4.50 4.57 0.29
C ASN A 49 4.17 4.76 1.78
N LEU A 50 4.89 5.66 2.45
CA LEU A 50 4.62 6.01 3.83
C LEU A 50 3.28 6.73 3.99
N PHE A 51 2.99 7.71 3.12
CA PHE A 51 1.73 8.46 3.15
C PHE A 51 0.53 7.53 2.96
N ILE A 52 0.58 6.68 1.94
CA ILE A 52 -0.42 5.65 1.66
C ILE A 52 -0.69 4.82 2.91
N SER A 53 0.38 4.34 3.55
CA SER A 53 0.25 3.46 4.70
C SER A 53 -0.34 4.16 5.91
N ILE A 54 0.05 5.41 6.15
CA ILE A 54 -0.56 6.24 7.21
C ILE A 54 -2.05 6.44 6.94
N VAL A 55 -2.45 6.73 5.70
CA VAL A 55 -3.85 6.86 5.31
C VAL A 55 -4.61 5.55 5.57
N LEU A 56 -4.06 4.40 5.17
CA LEU A 56 -4.66 3.08 5.41
C LEU A 56 -4.75 2.74 6.91
N ILE A 57 -3.79 3.18 7.73
CA ILE A 57 -3.85 3.03 9.20
C ILE A 57 -5.01 3.82 9.77
N ILE A 58 -5.17 5.08 9.37
CA ILE A 58 -6.24 5.96 9.84
C ILE A 58 -7.61 5.45 9.40
N LEU A 59 -7.71 4.93 8.17
CA LEU A 59 -8.94 4.34 7.62
C LEU A 59 -9.32 2.99 8.24
N THR A 60 -8.47 2.43 9.12
CA THR A 60 -8.64 1.14 9.80
C THR A 60 -8.62 -0.08 8.87
N ASP A 61 -8.51 -1.27 9.47
CA ASP A 61 -8.44 -2.56 8.77
C ASP A 61 -9.70 -2.87 7.96
N ILE A 62 -10.86 -2.32 8.32
CA ILE A 62 -12.12 -2.50 7.59
C ILE A 62 -12.01 -1.98 6.15
N VAL A 63 -11.31 -0.85 5.97
CA VAL A 63 -11.14 -0.20 4.67
C VAL A 63 -9.80 -0.62 4.04
N ALA A 64 -8.75 -0.74 4.84
CA ALA A 64 -7.42 -1.10 4.35
C ALA A 64 -7.36 -2.52 3.76
N LEU A 65 -8.06 -3.49 4.35
CA LEU A 65 -8.02 -4.88 3.88
C LEU A 65 -8.55 -5.03 2.43
N PRO A 66 -9.76 -4.53 2.08
CA PRO A 66 -10.22 -4.57 0.69
C PRO A 66 -9.25 -3.88 -0.28
N ILE A 67 -8.70 -2.72 0.09
CA ILE A 67 -7.75 -1.97 -0.74
C ILE A 67 -6.52 -2.80 -1.03
N LEU A 68 -5.91 -3.38 0.00
CA LEU A 68 -4.71 -4.18 -0.16
C LEU A 68 -4.96 -5.49 -0.91
N ILE A 69 -6.14 -6.11 -0.77
CA ILE A 69 -6.51 -7.29 -1.56
C ILE A 69 -6.61 -6.94 -3.04
N ILE A 70 -7.34 -5.86 -3.38
CA ILE A 70 -7.51 -5.42 -4.78
C ILE A 70 -6.14 -5.04 -5.37
N ASN A 71 -5.33 -4.31 -4.60
CA ASN A 71 -4.00 -3.92 -5.04
C ASN A 71 -3.07 -5.13 -5.24
N SER A 72 -3.07 -6.10 -4.32
CA SER A 72 -2.30 -7.34 -4.45
C SER A 72 -2.71 -8.15 -5.69
N LEU A 73 -4.02 -8.25 -5.96
CA LEU A 73 -4.53 -8.92 -7.16
C LEU A 73 -4.04 -8.21 -8.42
N TYR A 74 -4.11 -6.88 -8.44
CA TYR A 74 -3.70 -6.08 -9.56
C TYR A 74 -2.21 -6.21 -9.87
N LEU A 75 -1.37 -6.12 -8.83
CA LEU A 75 0.06 -6.36 -8.91
C LEU A 75 0.37 -7.76 -9.47
N GLY A 76 -0.33 -8.78 -9.00
CA GLY A 76 -0.18 -10.15 -9.50
C GLY A 76 -0.50 -10.30 -10.99
N LEU A 77 -1.54 -9.60 -11.47
CA LEU A 77 -1.89 -9.59 -12.91
C LEU A 77 -0.81 -8.88 -13.75
N ILE A 78 -0.27 -7.76 -13.26
CA ILE A 78 0.82 -7.03 -13.93
C ILE A 78 2.06 -7.91 -14.04
N LEU A 79 2.47 -8.55 -12.94
CA LEU A 79 3.61 -9.46 -12.93
C LEU A 79 3.42 -10.63 -13.88
N GLY A 80 2.23 -11.24 -13.86
CA GLY A 80 1.87 -12.32 -14.78
C GLY A 80 1.94 -11.88 -16.25
N SER A 81 1.58 -10.63 -16.55
CA SER A 81 1.74 -10.04 -17.88
C SER A 81 3.22 -9.82 -18.22
N MET A 82 4.01 -9.23 -17.32
CA MET A 82 5.44 -8.98 -17.54
C MET A 82 6.20 -10.27 -17.82
N ILE A 83 5.96 -11.34 -17.04
CA ILE A 83 6.57 -12.66 -17.26
C ILE A 83 6.32 -13.18 -18.69
N LYS A 84 5.18 -12.83 -19.30
CA LYS A 84 4.86 -13.27 -20.67
C LYS A 84 5.44 -12.37 -21.76
N THR A 85 5.73 -11.11 -21.46
CA THR A 85 6.06 -10.09 -22.47
C THR A 85 7.50 -9.59 -22.39
N THR A 86 8.24 -9.88 -21.32
CA THR A 86 9.62 -9.41 -21.10
C THR A 86 10.57 -10.54 -20.72
N ASP A 87 11.87 -10.24 -20.75
CA ASP A 87 12.93 -11.17 -20.37
C ASP A 87 12.94 -11.44 -18.84
N ILE A 88 13.37 -12.64 -18.45
CA ILE A 88 13.41 -13.10 -17.06
C ILE A 88 14.32 -12.22 -16.19
N THR A 89 15.33 -11.59 -16.78
CA THR A 89 16.24 -10.64 -16.15
C THR A 89 15.48 -9.40 -15.66
N ILE A 90 14.66 -8.80 -16.53
CA ILE A 90 13.80 -7.63 -16.25
C ILE A 90 12.76 -7.97 -15.19
N VAL A 91 12.15 -9.15 -15.29
CA VAL A 91 11.20 -9.67 -14.31
C VAL A 91 11.86 -9.83 -12.93
N SER A 92 13.04 -10.43 -12.88
CA SER A 92 13.76 -10.68 -11.62
C SER A 92 14.09 -9.38 -10.89
N PHE A 93 14.54 -8.35 -11.63
CA PHE A 93 14.79 -7.03 -11.05
C PHE A 93 13.51 -6.33 -10.61
N SER A 94 12.43 -6.41 -11.40
CA SER A 94 11.15 -5.78 -11.07
C SER A 94 10.42 -6.44 -9.89
N ILE A 95 10.85 -7.63 -9.46
CA ILE A 95 10.27 -8.34 -8.30
C ILE A 95 11.04 -8.07 -7.00
N MET A 96 12.27 -7.53 -7.05
CA MET A 96 13.12 -7.43 -5.85
C MET A 96 12.56 -6.53 -4.75
N HIS A 97 11.85 -5.45 -5.09
CA HIS A 97 11.25 -4.56 -4.09
C HIS A 97 9.93 -5.12 -3.52
N LEU A 98 9.25 -6.01 -4.24
CA LEU A 98 7.90 -6.48 -3.89
C LEU A 98 7.80 -7.20 -2.54
N PRO A 99 8.72 -8.10 -2.13
CA PRO A 99 8.67 -8.69 -0.80
C PRO A 99 8.69 -7.65 0.32
N LEU A 100 9.46 -6.57 0.16
CA LEU A 100 9.51 -5.49 1.14
C LEU A 100 8.24 -4.65 1.14
N GLU A 101 7.68 -4.38 -0.04
CA GLU A 101 6.40 -3.69 -0.18
C GLU A 101 5.26 -4.48 0.47
N LEU A 102 5.19 -5.80 0.22
CA LEU A 102 4.25 -6.72 0.85
C LEU A 102 4.42 -6.77 2.37
N LEU A 103 5.65 -6.80 2.87
CA LEU A 103 5.92 -6.69 4.30
C LEU A 103 5.41 -5.36 4.88
N GLY A 104 5.62 -4.27 4.15
CA GLY A 104 5.07 -2.96 4.48
C GLY A 104 3.54 -3.01 4.59
N TRP A 105 2.85 -3.64 3.64
CA TRP A 105 1.40 -3.80 3.66
C TRP A 105 0.90 -4.66 4.83
N VAL A 106 1.59 -5.74 5.17
CA VAL A 106 1.25 -6.60 6.32
C VAL A 106 1.37 -5.80 7.62
N ILE A 107 2.42 -5.00 7.77
CA ILE A 107 2.61 -4.16 8.96
C ILE A 107 1.57 -3.06 8.99
N THR A 108 1.27 -2.43 7.86
CA THR A 108 0.16 -1.47 7.73
C THR A 108 -1.14 -2.09 8.21
N MET A 109 -1.49 -3.31 7.78
CA MET A 109 -2.68 -4.02 8.24
C MET A 109 -2.69 -4.27 9.75
N PHE A 110 -1.58 -4.74 10.30
CA PHE A 110 -1.43 -4.95 11.74
C PHE A 110 -1.62 -3.63 12.52
N LEU A 111 -1.05 -2.54 12.02
CA LEU A 111 -1.17 -1.21 12.62
C LEU A 111 -2.60 -0.65 12.48
N SER A 112 -3.26 -0.82 11.33
CA SER A 112 -4.65 -0.44 11.09
C SER A 112 -5.61 -1.12 12.06
N TYR A 113 -5.41 -2.43 12.31
CA TYR A 113 -6.20 -3.18 13.28
C TYR A 113 -6.00 -2.64 14.71
N ASN A 114 -4.74 -2.46 15.13
CA ASN A 114 -4.43 -1.90 16.45
C ASN A 114 -4.98 -0.48 16.61
N PHE A 115 -4.93 0.33 15.56
CA PHE A 115 -5.50 1.67 15.54
C PHE A 115 -7.01 1.63 15.75
N ARG A 116 -7.74 0.72 15.09
CA ARG A 116 -9.19 0.54 15.30
C ARG A 116 -9.53 0.16 16.73
N LEU A 117 -8.78 -0.78 17.33
CA LEU A 117 -8.98 -1.16 18.73
C LEU A 117 -8.78 0.03 19.66
N ASN A 118 -7.73 0.81 19.43
CA ASN A 118 -7.41 1.98 20.23
C ASN A 118 -8.43 3.10 20.07
N LEU A 119 -8.90 3.34 18.85
CA LEU A 119 -10.00 4.26 18.57
C LEU A 119 -11.28 3.86 19.32
N THR A 120 -11.59 2.56 19.33
CA THR A 120 -12.76 2.03 20.05
C THR A 120 -12.64 2.26 21.56
N LYS A 121 -11.45 2.05 22.14
CA LYS A 121 -11.17 2.33 23.56
C LYS A 121 -11.26 3.82 23.89
N LEU A 122 -10.76 4.68 23.02
CA LEU A 122 -10.85 6.13 23.17
C LEU A 122 -12.31 6.61 23.14
N ILE A 123 -13.14 6.06 22.24
CA ILE A 123 -14.59 6.33 22.20
C ILE A 123 -15.27 5.90 23.51
N LYS A 124 -14.81 4.80 24.12
CA LYS A 124 -15.27 4.32 25.43
C LYS A 124 -14.69 5.11 26.62
N LYS A 125 -13.85 6.13 26.36
CA LYS A 125 -13.15 6.95 27.37
C LYS A 125 -12.23 6.14 28.30
N GLU A 126 -11.65 5.05 27.79
CA GLU A 126 -10.61 4.29 28.49
C GLU A 126 -9.24 4.99 28.29
N GLU A 127 -8.36 4.94 29.30
CA GLU A 127 -6.99 5.46 29.14
C GLU A 127 -6.26 4.71 28.02
N HIS A 128 -5.62 5.47 27.13
CA HIS A 128 -4.91 4.92 25.99
C HIS A 128 -3.59 5.64 25.74
N SER A 129 -2.58 4.87 25.33
CA SER A 129 -1.27 5.39 24.94
C SER A 129 -1.06 5.30 23.43
N PHE A 130 -1.30 6.40 22.72
CA PHE A 130 -0.99 6.55 21.29
C PHE A 130 0.49 6.37 20.97
N ILE A 131 1.36 6.50 21.99
CA ILE A 131 2.81 6.33 21.87
C ILE A 131 3.16 4.95 21.31
N ASN A 132 2.38 3.91 21.63
CA ASN A 132 2.66 2.56 21.11
C ASN A 132 2.44 2.45 19.60
N ILE A 133 1.44 3.15 19.06
CA ILE A 133 1.21 3.21 17.60
C ILE A 133 2.34 3.98 16.94
N ILE A 134 2.69 5.15 17.47
CA ILE A 134 3.77 5.99 16.93
C ILE A 134 5.09 5.21 16.93
N LYS A 135 5.46 4.57 18.04
CA LYS A 135 6.63 3.70 18.13
C LYS A 135 6.61 2.61 17.06
N SER A 136 5.47 1.96 16.87
CA SER A 136 5.37 0.86 15.89
C SER A 136 5.51 1.37 14.45
N ILE A 137 4.98 2.55 14.13
CA ILE A 137 5.22 3.22 12.84
C ILE A 137 6.72 3.51 12.68
N THR A 138 7.37 4.11 13.69
CA THR A 138 8.78 4.51 13.61
C THR A 138 9.73 3.31 13.52
N PHE A 139 9.49 2.23 14.27
CA PHE A 139 10.42 1.10 14.35
C PHE A 139 10.16 -0.01 13.34
N TYR A 140 8.94 -0.14 12.80
CA TYR A 140 8.62 -1.20 11.85
C TYR A 140 8.35 -0.64 10.45
N LEU A 141 7.47 0.34 10.33
CA LEU A 141 7.01 0.82 9.02
C LEU A 141 8.06 1.66 8.30
N ILE A 142 8.68 2.62 9.01
CA ILE A 142 9.70 3.51 8.43
C ILE A 142 10.90 2.74 7.88
N PRO A 143 11.55 1.81 8.62
CA PRO A 143 12.70 1.08 8.09
C PRO A 143 12.37 0.28 6.84
N ILE A 144 11.21 -0.39 6.81
CA ILE A 144 10.80 -1.21 5.66
C ILE A 144 10.60 -0.35 4.42
N TYR A 145 9.91 0.79 4.53
CA TYR A 145 9.75 1.67 3.37
C TYR A 145 11.04 2.37 2.98
N LEU A 146 11.95 2.67 3.91
CA LEU A 146 13.29 3.13 3.55
C LEU A 146 14.01 2.09 2.67
N PHE A 147 14.03 0.82 3.08
CA PHE A 147 14.66 -0.24 2.29
C PHE A 147 13.98 -0.47 0.94
N ALA A 148 12.64 -0.52 0.92
CA ALA A 148 11.88 -0.68 -0.31
C ALA A 148 12.19 0.44 -1.32
N SER A 149 12.22 1.69 -0.86
CA SER A 149 12.49 2.85 -1.73
C SER A 149 13.91 2.88 -2.27
N VAL A 150 14.90 2.38 -1.54
CA VAL A 150 16.27 2.24 -2.08
C VAL A 150 16.27 1.25 -3.25
N ILE A 151 15.65 0.09 -3.07
CA ILE A 151 15.65 -0.97 -4.10
C ILE A 151 14.85 -0.52 -5.33
N GLU A 152 13.68 0.09 -5.14
CA GLU A 152 12.85 0.60 -6.24
C GLU A 152 13.55 1.76 -6.98
N ASN A 153 14.21 2.68 -6.27
CA ASN A 153 14.98 3.74 -6.93
C ASN A 153 16.14 3.18 -7.77
N LEU A 154 16.87 2.19 -7.24
CA LEU A 154 17.93 1.52 -8.00
C LEU A 154 17.37 0.89 -9.27
N GLU A 155 16.25 0.19 -9.17
CA GLU A 155 15.55 -0.41 -10.32
C GLU A 155 15.21 0.63 -11.39
N ILE A 156 14.63 1.76 -11.00
CA ILE A 156 14.30 2.86 -11.92
C ILE A 156 15.56 3.42 -12.58
N VAL A 157 16.65 3.62 -11.83
CA VAL A 157 17.91 4.13 -12.37
C VAL A 157 18.55 3.15 -13.37
N TYR A 158 18.50 1.84 -13.10
CA TYR A 158 19.00 0.83 -14.03
C TYR A 158 18.17 0.77 -15.32
N LYS A 159 16.83 0.85 -15.22
CA LYS A 159 15.92 0.93 -16.36
C LYS A 159 16.20 2.17 -17.22
N LEU A 160 16.36 3.34 -16.59
CA LEU A 160 16.66 4.59 -17.29
C LEU A 160 18.01 4.59 -18.02
N LYS A 161 18.99 3.82 -17.51
CA LYS A 161 20.30 3.66 -18.14
C LYS A 161 20.31 2.59 -19.25
N GLY A 162 19.19 1.91 -19.50
CA GLY A 162 19.10 0.81 -20.45
C GLY A 162 19.96 -0.39 -20.09
N LEU A 163 20.31 -0.54 -18.80
CA LEU A 163 21.06 -1.68 -18.30
C LEU A 163 20.15 -2.89 -18.05
N ILE A 164 18.83 -2.64 -17.98
CA ILE A 164 17.73 -3.57 -17.76
C ILE A 164 16.50 -3.02 -18.48
#